data_AF-A0A7S0UDT1-F1
#
_entry.id   AF-A0A7S0UDT1-F1
#
_cell.length_a   1.000
_cell.length_b   1.000
_cell.length_c   1.000
_cell.angle_alpha   90.00
_cell.angle_beta   90.00
_cell.angle_gamma   90.00
#
_symmetry.space_group_name_H-M   'P 1'
#
loop_
_entity.id
_entity.type
_entity.pdbx_description
1 polymer ?
#
loop_
_entity_poly.entity_id
_entity_poly.type
_entity_poly.pdbx_seq_one_letter_code
_entity_poly.pdbx_strand_id
1 'polypeptide(L)'
;AGCVLGGLEPVAAAGWHRAQIGASSVVVSAESLISITLSPSVDVPRGTQVVLTGLTGSITLSTASLRVSGPNFAKFSTAGAVWDQPNGVLTLEAAMLLPALCDVVVGVTLSNPESFAGGVVGPTASALPYIEAGAVGGTG
;
A
#
# COMPACT_ATOMS: atom_id res chain seq x y z
N ALA A 1 -13.73 19.29 2.88
CA ALA A 1 -14.22 18.89 1.54
C ALA A 1 -13.83 17.43 1.38
N GLY A 2 -14.72 16.45 1.50
CA GLY A 2 -15.99 16.31 0.79
C GLY A 2 -15.82 15.18 -0.22
N CYS A 3 -15.43 13.99 0.28
CA CYS A 3 -15.21 12.79 -0.54
C CYS A 3 -16.56 12.37 -1.12
N VAL A 4 -16.71 12.45 -2.44
CA VAL A 4 -17.97 12.12 -3.12
C VAL A 4 -18.11 10.60 -3.12
N LEU A 5 -19.17 10.08 -2.52
CA LEU A 5 -19.51 8.65 -2.59
C LEU A 5 -19.79 8.31 -4.07
N GLY A 6 -18.93 7.48 -4.67
CA GLY A 6 -18.99 7.14 -6.08
C GLY A 6 -20.28 6.39 -6.44
N GLY A 7 -20.98 6.88 -7.46
CA GLY A 7 -22.14 6.24 -8.06
C GLY A 7 -21.76 4.96 -8.82
N LEU A 8 -22.76 4.11 -9.03
CA LEU A 8 -22.71 2.75 -9.58
C LEU A 8 -22.27 2.71 -11.07
N GLU A 9 -21.02 3.06 -11.35
CA GLU A 9 -20.41 2.89 -12.67
C GLU A 9 -20.06 1.40 -12.88
N PRO A 10 -20.32 0.81 -14.06
CA PRO A 10 -20.11 -0.61 -14.30
C PRO A 10 -18.61 -0.95 -14.28
N VAL A 11 -18.15 -1.62 -13.22
CA VAL A 11 -16.82 -2.25 -13.01
C VAL A 11 -15.77 -1.90 -14.08
N ALA A 12 -15.38 -0.62 -14.15
CA ALA A 12 -14.16 -0.22 -14.80
C ALA A 12 -13.04 -0.71 -13.87
N ALA A 13 -12.10 -1.49 -14.40
CA ALA A 13 -11.08 -2.22 -13.65
C ALA A 13 -10.64 -1.51 -12.35
N ALA A 14 -10.76 -2.21 -11.21
CA ALA A 14 -10.24 -1.72 -9.94
C ALA A 14 -8.77 -1.29 -10.14
N GLY A 15 -8.51 0.00 -9.95
CA GLY A 15 -7.24 0.62 -10.28
C GLY A 15 -7.01 1.85 -9.39
N TRP A 16 -5.94 2.58 -9.68
CA TRP A 16 -5.58 3.79 -8.93
C TRP A 16 -5.78 5.00 -9.82
N HIS A 17 -6.62 5.95 -9.39
CA HIS A 17 -6.63 7.28 -10.01
C HIS A 17 -5.33 8.04 -9.76
N ARG A 18 -4.72 7.79 -8.60
CA ARG A 18 -3.40 8.31 -8.24
C ARG A 18 -2.68 7.26 -7.41
N ALA A 19 -1.46 6.95 -7.82
CA ALA A 19 -0.51 6.19 -7.02
C ALA A 19 0.83 6.91 -7.12
N GLN A 20 1.28 7.50 -6.02
CA GLN A 20 2.55 8.22 -5.94
C GLN A 20 3.37 7.67 -4.78
N ILE A 21 4.66 7.48 -5.03
CA ILE A 21 5.63 7.16 -3.98
C ILE A 21 6.77 8.16 -4.01
N GLY A 22 7.17 8.61 -2.82
CA GLY A 22 8.39 9.38 -2.61
C GLY A 22 9.21 8.80 -1.47
N ALA A 23 10.53 8.95 -1.57
CA ALA A 23 11.47 8.63 -0.50
C ALA A 23 11.99 9.94 0.13
N SER A 24 12.16 9.99 1.45
CA SER A 24 12.63 11.20 2.14
C SER A 24 14.14 11.42 2.04
N SER A 25 14.91 10.36 1.81
CA SER A 25 16.37 10.41 1.74
C SER A 25 16.91 9.45 0.68
N VAL A 26 18.00 9.84 0.03
CA VAL A 26 18.81 9.01 -0.88
C VAL A 26 20.18 8.65 -0.28
N VAL A 27 20.41 9.02 0.98
CA VAL A 27 21.69 8.75 1.65
C VAL A 27 21.86 7.26 1.86
N VAL A 28 22.98 6.73 1.39
CA VAL A 28 23.39 5.32 1.50
C VAL A 28 23.35 4.86 2.96
N SER A 29 22.85 3.65 3.20
CA SER A 29 22.72 3.04 4.54
C SER A 29 21.94 3.85 5.58
N ALA A 30 21.25 4.91 5.17
CA ALA A 30 20.37 5.69 6.03
C ALA A 30 18.92 5.18 5.94
N GLU A 31 18.13 5.46 6.97
CA GLU A 31 16.68 5.24 6.91
C GLU A 31 16.00 6.30 6.03
N SER A 32 15.00 5.86 5.27
CA SER A 32 14.20 6.67 4.38
C SER A 32 12.72 6.40 4.62
N LEU A 33 11.94 7.47 4.80
CA LEU A 33 10.50 7.38 4.87
C LEU A 33 9.96 7.28 3.45
N ILE A 34 9.40 6.12 3.14
CA ILE A 34 8.67 5.87 1.90
C ILE A 34 7.25 6.36 2.09
N SER A 35 6.94 7.52 1.53
CA SER A 35 5.61 8.13 1.53
C SER A 35 4.81 7.61 0.35
N ILE A 36 3.64 7.06 0.63
CA ILE A 36 2.74 6.39 -0.30
C ILE A 36 1.43 7.17 -0.32
N THR A 37 1.05 7.70 -1.49
CA THR A 37 -0.23 8.37 -1.72
C THR A 37 -1.03 7.56 -2.73
N LEU A 38 -2.18 7.05 -2.29
CA LEU A 38 -3.05 6.19 -3.07
C LEU A 38 -4.45 6.79 -3.13
N SER A 39 -5.06 6.82 -4.31
CA SER A 39 -6.43 7.29 -4.51
C SER A 39 -7.14 6.26 -5.38
N PRO A 40 -7.91 5.33 -4.77
CA PRO A 40 -8.47 4.21 -5.49
C PRO A 40 -9.59 4.67 -6.43
N SER A 41 -9.80 3.94 -7.53
CA SER A 41 -10.82 4.29 -8.51
C SER A 41 -12.24 3.95 -8.12
N VAL A 42 -12.35 3.00 -7.22
CA VAL A 42 -13.57 2.49 -6.62
C VAL A 42 -13.33 2.33 -5.13
N ASP A 43 -14.40 2.17 -4.35
CA ASP A 43 -14.26 1.89 -2.93
C ASP A 43 -13.50 0.58 -2.71
N VAL A 44 -12.46 0.60 -1.87
CA VAL A 44 -11.70 -0.59 -1.48
C VAL A 44 -12.22 -1.10 -0.14
N PRO A 45 -12.86 -2.27 -0.09
CA PRO A 45 -13.44 -2.79 1.15
C PRO A 45 -12.36 -3.18 2.16
N ARG A 46 -12.76 -3.22 3.43
CA ARG A 46 -11.95 -3.79 4.52
C ARG A 46 -11.56 -5.24 4.18
N GLY A 47 -10.35 -5.64 4.54
CA GLY A 47 -9.76 -6.96 4.26
C GLY A 47 -9.04 -7.03 2.92
N THR A 48 -9.14 -6.00 2.07
CA THR A 48 -8.41 -5.98 0.79
C THR A 48 -6.92 -5.81 1.02
N GLN A 49 -6.13 -6.59 0.27
CA GLN A 49 -4.68 -6.44 0.20
C GLN A 49 -4.30 -5.43 -0.89
N VAL A 50 -3.68 -4.34 -0.47
CA VAL A 50 -3.04 -3.35 -1.33
C VAL A 50 -1.59 -3.77 -1.51
N VAL A 51 -1.22 -4.17 -2.73
CA VAL A 51 0.12 -4.69 -3.04
C VAL A 51 0.88 -3.66 -3.87
N LEU A 52 2.04 -3.25 -3.36
CA LEU A 52 2.97 -2.33 -4.01
C LEU A 52 4.18 -3.14 -4.46
N THR A 53 4.46 -3.19 -5.76
CA THR A 53 5.58 -3.96 -6.32
C THR A 53 6.59 -3.07 -7.02
N GLY A 54 7.88 -3.44 -6.99
CA GLY A 54 8.95 -2.68 -7.64
C GLY A 54 9.74 -1.78 -6.69
N LEU A 55 9.54 -1.92 -5.37
CA LEU A 55 10.37 -1.25 -4.37
C LEU A 55 11.72 -1.98 -4.29
N THR A 56 12.73 -1.54 -5.02
CA THR A 56 14.05 -2.19 -5.06
C THR A 56 15.12 -1.38 -4.34
N GLY A 57 16.24 -2.03 -4.02
CA GLY A 57 17.42 -1.38 -3.41
C GLY A 57 17.37 -1.22 -1.89
N SER A 58 16.26 -1.54 -1.22
CA SER A 58 16.21 -1.51 0.25
C SER A 58 17.04 -2.64 0.87
N ILE A 59 17.82 -2.34 1.92
CA ILE A 59 18.54 -3.33 2.74
C ILE A 59 17.72 -3.79 3.95
N THR A 60 16.53 -3.24 4.15
CA THR A 60 15.63 -3.70 5.21
C THR A 60 15.23 -5.14 4.92
N LEU A 61 15.55 -6.04 5.84
CA LEU A 61 15.19 -7.45 5.74
C LEU A 61 13.65 -7.61 5.71
N SER A 62 13.19 -8.63 5.00
CA SER A 62 11.77 -8.97 4.95
C SER A 62 11.16 -9.12 6.35
N THR A 63 9.94 -8.61 6.54
CA THR A 63 9.23 -8.69 7.81
C THR A 63 7.72 -8.71 7.56
N ALA A 64 6.98 -9.42 8.42
CA ALA A 64 5.53 -9.46 8.38
C ALA A 64 4.84 -8.32 9.16
N SER A 65 5.62 -7.42 9.78
CA SER A 65 5.11 -6.41 10.73
C SER A 65 5.81 -5.06 10.60
N LEU A 66 6.03 -4.61 9.36
CA LEU A 66 6.60 -3.28 9.11
C LEU A 66 5.62 -2.21 9.56
N ARG A 67 6.07 -1.27 10.40
CA ARG A 67 5.21 -0.24 10.95
C ARG A 67 4.69 0.69 9.85
N VAL A 68 3.36 0.83 9.79
CA VAL A 68 2.68 1.83 8.96
C VAL A 68 2.51 3.13 9.75
N SER A 69 2.78 4.25 9.10
CA SER A 69 2.73 5.60 9.67
C SER A 69 1.98 6.57 8.73
N GLY A 70 1.91 7.85 9.09
CA GLY A 70 1.24 8.87 8.29
C GLY A 70 -0.22 9.14 8.72
N PRO A 71 -0.92 10.08 8.07
CA PRO A 71 -2.23 10.56 8.51
C PRO A 71 -3.36 9.53 8.34
N ASN A 72 -3.22 8.57 7.43
CA ASN A 72 -4.23 7.55 7.18
C ASN A 72 -3.82 6.15 7.67
N PHE A 73 -2.80 6.04 8.53
CA PHE A 73 -2.31 4.74 9.03
C PHE A 73 -3.42 3.90 9.68
N ALA A 74 -4.37 4.54 10.36
CA ALA A 74 -5.49 3.87 11.03
C ALA A 74 -6.49 3.19 10.06
N LYS A 75 -6.41 3.47 8.75
CA LYS A 75 -7.19 2.75 7.73
C LYS A 75 -6.58 1.39 7.38
N PHE A 76 -5.39 1.08 7.86
CA PHE A 76 -4.65 -0.16 7.60
C PHE A 76 -4.47 -0.98 8.88
N SER A 77 -4.16 -2.27 8.71
CA SER A 77 -4.02 -3.22 9.82
C SER A 77 -2.98 -2.76 10.84
N THR A 78 -3.32 -2.89 12.13
CA THR A 78 -2.39 -2.61 13.24
C THR A 78 -1.30 -3.67 13.37
N ALA A 79 -1.43 -4.82 12.70
CA ALA A 79 -0.38 -5.82 12.60
C ALA A 79 0.85 -5.31 11.80
N GLY A 80 0.68 -4.24 11.02
CA GLY A 80 1.71 -3.68 10.15
C GLY A 80 1.57 -4.17 8.71
N ALA A 81 2.52 -3.75 7.88
CA ALA A 81 2.65 -4.16 6.49
C ALA A 81 3.59 -5.37 6.36
N VAL A 82 3.34 -6.21 5.36
CA VAL A 82 4.27 -7.29 4.99
C VAL A 82 5.24 -6.74 3.96
N TRP A 83 6.52 -6.74 4.31
CA TRP A 83 7.63 -6.36 3.45
C TRP A 83 8.39 -7.60 2.98
N ASP A 84 8.46 -7.79 1.66
CA ASP A 84 9.27 -8.78 0.99
C ASP A 84 10.40 -8.06 0.23
N GLN A 85 11.59 -8.08 0.85
CA GLN A 85 12.78 -7.45 0.31
C GLN A 85 13.23 -8.05 -1.04
N PRO A 86 13.42 -9.39 -1.20
CA PRO A 86 13.97 -9.92 -2.44
C PRO A 86 13.08 -9.68 -3.66
N ASN A 87 11.77 -9.61 -3.48
CA ASN A 87 10.82 -9.33 -4.57
C ASN A 87 10.46 -7.83 -4.68
N GLY A 88 10.87 -7.01 -3.71
CA GLY A 88 10.53 -5.60 -3.66
C GLY A 88 9.03 -5.36 -3.54
N VAL A 89 8.35 -6.15 -2.70
CA VAL A 89 6.90 -6.14 -2.54
C VAL A 89 6.51 -5.69 -1.14
N LEU A 90 5.65 -4.69 -1.05
CA LEU A 90 5.03 -4.23 0.19
C LEU A 90 3.52 -4.46 0.13
N THR A 91 3.00 -5.24 1.07
CA THR A 91 1.57 -5.55 1.17
C THR A 91 0.98 -4.88 2.40
N LEU A 92 -0.06 -4.08 2.16
CA LEU A 92 -0.85 -3.39 3.18
C LEU A 92 -2.25 -4.00 3.21
N GLU A 93 -2.78 -4.30 4.39
CA GLU A 93 -4.16 -4.75 4.55
C GLU A 93 -5.04 -3.57 4.96
N ALA A 94 -6.12 -3.32 4.21
CA ALA A 94 -7.12 -2.31 4.56
C ALA A 94 -7.92 -2.78 5.78
N ALA A 95 -7.74 -2.12 6.93
CA ALA A 95 -8.53 -2.38 8.14
C ALA A 95 -9.92 -1.73 8.10
N MET A 96 -10.13 -0.77 7.19
CA MET A 96 -11.37 -0.03 6.99
C MET A 96 -11.58 0.25 5.49
N LEU A 97 -12.77 0.72 5.12
CA LEU A 97 -13.06 1.17 3.75
C LEU A 97 -12.09 2.28 3.31
N LEU A 98 -11.41 2.10 2.18
CA LEU A 98 -10.71 3.19 1.49
C LEU A 98 -11.67 3.77 0.45
N PRO A 99 -12.16 5.00 0.64
CA PRO A 99 -13.16 5.56 -0.25
C PRO A 99 -12.54 5.91 -1.62
N ALA A 100 -13.33 5.72 -2.67
CA ALA A 100 -12.98 6.09 -4.04
C ALA A 100 -12.60 7.57 -4.15
N LEU A 101 -11.72 7.89 -5.10
CA LEU A 101 -11.31 9.25 -5.47
C LEU A 101 -10.65 10.06 -4.34
N CYS A 102 -10.35 9.43 -3.21
CA CYS A 102 -9.88 10.13 -2.03
C CYS A 102 -8.47 9.70 -1.66
N ASP A 103 -7.61 10.69 -1.47
CA ASP A 103 -6.19 10.47 -1.17
C ASP A 103 -6.05 9.77 0.19
N VAL A 104 -5.37 8.64 0.17
CA VAL A 104 -4.93 7.86 1.31
C VAL A 104 -3.42 7.94 1.36
N VAL A 105 -2.91 8.65 2.36
CA VAL A 105 -1.49 8.89 2.56
C VAL A 105 -0.99 8.08 3.76
N VAL A 106 -0.02 7.21 3.51
CA VAL A 106 0.68 6.42 4.53
C VAL A 106 2.17 6.42 4.28
N GLY A 107 2.95 6.04 5.28
CA GLY A 107 4.39 5.90 5.15
C GLY A 107 4.92 4.65 5.82
N VAL A 108 5.99 4.09 5.26
CA VAL A 108 6.79 3.03 5.88
C VAL A 108 8.26 3.44 5.88
N THR A 109 9.02 3.01 6.89
CA THR A 109 10.46 3.29 6.95
C THR A 109 11.21 2.10 6.37
N LEU A 110 12.02 2.35 5.34
CA LEU A 110 12.94 1.38 4.75
C LEU A 110 14.37 1.96 4.76
N SER A 111 15.37 1.10 4.83
CA SER A 111 16.78 1.45 4.82
C SER A 111 17.30 1.48 3.40
N ASN A 112 17.94 2.58 3.02
CA ASN A 112 18.54 2.78 1.71
C ASN A 112 19.70 1.79 1.45
N PRO A 113 20.03 1.51 0.17
CA PRO A 113 21.11 0.60 -0.20
C PRO A 113 22.46 1.03 0.38
N GLU A 114 23.37 0.06 0.54
CA GLU A 114 24.76 0.24 1.01
C GLU A 114 25.74 0.76 -0.06
N SER A 115 25.26 0.92 -1.29
CA SER A 115 25.95 1.63 -2.37
C SER A 115 24.93 2.40 -3.22
N PHE A 116 25.37 3.43 -3.97
CA PHE A 116 24.51 4.26 -4.82
C PHE A 116 23.97 3.46 -6.02
N ALA A 117 23.04 2.54 -5.78
CA ALA A 117 22.22 1.88 -6.78
C ALA A 117 20.89 2.63 -6.80
N GLY A 118 20.78 3.64 -7.67
CA GLY A 118 19.61 4.51 -7.92
C GLY A 118 18.41 4.26 -7.02
N GLY A 119 18.21 5.14 -6.03
CA GLY A 119 17.25 4.95 -4.93
C GLY A 119 15.84 4.55 -5.39
N VAL A 120 15.08 3.91 -4.49
CA VAL A 120 13.74 3.33 -4.69
C VAL A 120 12.92 4.04 -5.79
N VAL A 121 12.90 3.47 -6.99
CA VAL A 121 12.17 4.03 -8.15
C VAL A 121 10.81 3.36 -8.30
N GLY A 122 9.76 4.18 -8.20
CA GLY A 122 8.39 4.05 -8.72
C GLY A 122 7.77 2.65 -8.82
N PRO A 123 6.91 2.24 -7.87
CA PRO A 123 6.14 1.02 -8.02
C PRO A 123 4.86 1.21 -8.83
N THR A 124 4.37 0.08 -9.34
CA THR A 124 2.97 -0.08 -9.70
C THR A 124 2.22 -0.52 -8.45
N ALA A 125 1.27 0.29 -7.99
CA ALA A 125 0.30 -0.15 -6.99
C ALA A 125 -0.73 -1.03 -7.70
N SER A 126 -1.03 -2.21 -7.15
CA SER A 126 -2.12 -3.07 -7.61
C SER A 126 -3.00 -3.40 -6.40
N ALA A 127 -4.30 -3.15 -6.51
CA ALA A 127 -5.27 -3.65 -5.55
C ALA A 127 -5.75 -5.01 -6.07
N LEU A 128 -5.29 -6.10 -5.45
CA LEU A 128 -5.90 -7.39 -5.72
C LEU A 128 -7.13 -7.50 -4.82
N PRO A 129 -8.34 -7.73 -5.35
CA PRO A 129 -9.45 -8.12 -4.50
C PRO A 129 -9.02 -9.39 -3.78
N TYR A 130 -9.03 -9.37 -2.45
CA TYR A 130 -9.07 -10.60 -1.69
C TYR A 130 -10.44 -11.22 -1.97
N ILE A 131 -10.49 -12.16 -2.93
CA ILE A 131 -11.60 -13.10 -2.97
C ILE A 131 -11.36 -14.02 -1.78
N GLU A 132 -12.17 -13.87 -0.72
CA GLU A 132 -12.37 -14.92 0.26
C GLU A 132 -12.74 -16.19 -0.53
N ALA A 133 -11.77 -17.09 -0.72
CA ALA A 133 -12.09 -18.45 -1.08
C ALA A 133 -12.74 -19.08 0.16
N GLY A 134 -14.06 -18.94 0.27
CA GLY A 134 -14.86 -19.72 1.21
C GLY A 134 -15.88 -18.93 2.02
N ALA A 135 -16.90 -18.38 1.37
CA ALA A 135 -18.23 -18.47 1.95
C ALA A 135 -18.62 -19.96 2.01
N VAL A 136 -18.13 -20.68 3.02
CA VAL A 136 -18.75 -21.95 3.41
C VAL A 136 -20.05 -21.57 4.09
N GLY A 137 -21.16 -21.95 3.45
CA GLY A 137 -22.50 -21.65 3.92
C GLY A 137 -22.72 -22.05 5.38
N GLY A 138 -23.41 -21.18 6.10
CA GLY A 138 -24.04 -21.49 7.37
C GLY A 138 -25.51 -21.14 7.28
N THR A 139 -26.34 -22.09 6.85
CA THR A 139 -27.76 -22.11 7.19
C THR A 139 -27.89 -22.45 8.67
N GLY A 140 -28.58 -21.60 9.42
CA GLY A 140 -28.98 -21.81 10.81
C GLY A 140 -29.92 -20.70 11.23
#